data_AF-A0A2N1VNI0-F1
#
_entry.id   AF-A0A2N1VNI0-F1
#
_cell.length_a   1.000
_cell.length_b   1.000
_cell.length_c   1.000
_cell.angle_alpha   90.00
_cell.angle_beta   90.00
_cell.angle_gamma   90.00
#
_symmetry.space_group_name_H-M   'P 1'
#
loop_
_entity.id
_entity.type
_entity.pdbx_description
1 polymer ?
#
loop_
_entity_poly.entity_id
_entity_poly.type
_entity_poly.pdbx_seq_one_letter_code
_entity_poly.pdbx_strand_id
1 'polypeptide(L)'
;MKVPLKFCLLFIFTTVLFFGINPDSTYSQTDKKAVMLKPGVNAGDLLFAYNQIDDVEIAGAEVNSFIEVKTTLKPFIDEILQKNITENTPIKFEIAFAVANNFVAFLERSKLKGSEALKYKRVVDAFRLAAQEATNASPSK
;
A
#
# COMPACT_ATOMS: atom_id res chain seq x y z
N MET A 1 52.76 28.16 26.26
CA MET A 1 51.45 27.79 25.66
C MET A 1 50.37 28.62 26.31
N LYS A 2 49.72 29.51 25.56
CA LYS A 2 48.61 30.34 26.01
C LYS A 2 47.44 30.04 25.06
N VAL A 3 46.44 29.33 25.54
CA VAL A 3 45.21 29.06 24.80
C VAL A 3 44.24 30.20 25.15
N PRO A 4 43.87 31.09 24.21
CA PRO A 4 42.96 32.17 24.55
C PRO A 4 41.52 31.66 24.72
N LEU A 5 41.09 31.77 25.98
CA LEU A 5 39.78 31.61 26.62
C LEU A 5 38.60 32.38 25.99
N LYS A 6 38.66 32.73 24.69
CA LYS A 6 37.68 33.58 24.00
C LYS A 6 36.82 32.87 22.97
N PHE A 7 36.90 31.54 22.86
CA PHE A 7 36.06 30.77 21.92
C PHE A 7 34.92 29.98 22.60
N CYS A 8 34.75 30.10 23.91
CA CYS A 8 33.68 29.42 24.66
C CYS A 8 32.41 30.27 24.86
N LEU A 9 32.35 31.48 24.29
CA LEU A 9 31.26 32.44 24.49
C LEU A 9 30.64 32.92 23.16
N LEU A 10 30.63 32.02 22.17
CA LEU A 10 29.90 32.19 20.92
C LEU A 10 29.12 30.90 20.59
N PHE A 11 28.43 30.35 21.60
CA PHE A 11 27.58 29.16 21.44
C PHE A 11 26.24 29.29 22.18
N ILE A 12 25.85 30.49 22.62
CA ILE A 12 24.61 30.73 23.37
C ILE A 12 23.96 32.03 22.88
N PHE A 13 23.53 32.10 21.61
CA PHE A 13 22.58 33.15 21.17
C PHE A 13 21.94 32.87 19.79
N THR A 14 21.46 31.65 19.54
CA THR A 14 20.55 31.39 18.40
C THR A 14 19.58 30.24 18.68
N THR A 15 19.11 30.16 19.91
CA THR A 15 17.91 29.39 20.28
C THR A 15 16.83 30.38 20.67
N VAL A 16 15.62 30.10 20.21
CA VAL A 16 14.37 30.83 20.44
C VAL A 16 14.11 31.97 19.45
N LEU A 17 13.48 31.63 18.33
CA LEU A 17 12.24 32.24 17.83
C LEU A 17 11.93 31.62 16.46
N PHE A 18 11.16 30.54 16.44
CA PHE A 18 10.12 30.23 15.43
C PHE A 18 9.38 28.96 15.89
N PHE A 19 8.75 29.07 17.07
CA PHE A 19 7.59 28.24 17.42
C PHE A 19 6.39 28.81 16.62
N GLY A 20 6.22 28.33 15.40
CA GLY A 20 5.03 28.53 14.59
C GLY A 20 4.14 27.31 14.72
N ILE A 21 3.33 27.26 15.77
CA ILE A 21 2.28 26.26 15.95
C ILE A 21 1.14 26.68 15.01
N ASN A 22 0.92 25.96 13.92
CA ASN A 22 -0.32 26.02 13.16
C ASN A 22 -1.17 24.80 13.58
N PRO A 23 -2.16 24.94 14.47
CA PRO A 23 -3.15 23.90 14.67
C PRO A 23 -4.31 24.21 13.73
N ASP A 24 -4.26 23.68 12.51
CA ASP A 24 -5.45 23.43 11.68
C ASP A 24 -5.03 22.62 10.45
N SER A 25 -4.69 21.36 10.69
CA SER A 25 -4.71 20.33 9.65
C SER A 25 -6.18 20.01 9.34
N THR A 26 -6.86 20.93 8.66
CA THR A 26 -8.12 20.61 8.00
C THR A 26 -7.80 19.57 6.94
N TYR A 27 -8.17 18.31 7.23
CA TYR A 27 -8.19 17.23 6.26
C TYR A 27 -9.21 17.58 5.17
N SER A 28 -8.80 18.40 4.21
CA SER A 28 -9.51 18.55 2.95
C SER A 28 -9.29 17.26 2.17
N GLN A 29 -10.17 16.27 2.36
CA GLN A 29 -10.37 15.21 1.40
C GLN A 29 -10.79 15.88 0.10
N THR A 30 -9.83 16.10 -0.78
CA THR A 30 -10.12 16.48 -2.15
C THR A 30 -10.76 15.25 -2.79
N ASP A 31 -12.04 15.34 -3.17
CA ASP A 31 -12.76 14.37 -3.99
C ASP A 31 -12.10 14.24 -5.38
N LYS A 32 -10.89 13.71 -5.42
CA LYS A 32 -10.35 13.11 -6.64
C LYS A 32 -11.11 11.81 -6.80
N LYS A 33 -11.94 11.70 -7.84
CA LYS A 33 -12.58 10.43 -8.24
C LYS A 33 -11.53 9.32 -8.15
N ALA A 34 -11.77 8.36 -7.26
CA ALA A 34 -10.88 7.22 -7.09
C ALA A 34 -10.73 6.53 -8.44
N VAL A 35 -9.49 6.39 -8.92
CA VAL A 35 -9.20 5.59 -10.12
C VAL A 35 -9.49 4.14 -9.75
N MET A 36 -10.39 3.49 -10.46
CA MET A 36 -10.75 2.09 -10.21
C MET A 36 -9.97 1.17 -11.15
N LEU A 37 -9.45 0.08 -10.60
CA LEU A 37 -8.72 -0.97 -11.31
C LEU A 37 -9.58 -2.23 -11.41
N LYS A 38 -9.32 -3.02 -12.46
CA LYS A 38 -10.01 -4.29 -12.71
C LYS A 38 -9.03 -5.47 -12.87
N PRO A 39 -8.25 -5.81 -11.82
CA PRO A 39 -7.31 -6.92 -11.89
C PRO A 39 -8.01 -8.24 -12.18
N GLY A 40 -7.38 -9.06 -13.03
CA GLY A 40 -7.78 -10.44 -13.29
C GLY A 40 -6.76 -11.41 -12.69
N VAL A 41 -7.15 -12.14 -11.66
CA VAL A 41 -6.27 -13.07 -10.91
C VAL A 41 -6.95 -14.41 -10.72
N ASN A 42 -6.16 -15.48 -10.74
CA ASN A 42 -6.67 -16.80 -10.41
C ASN A 42 -7.04 -16.88 -8.92
N ALA A 43 -8.11 -17.60 -8.60
CA ALA A 43 -8.63 -17.75 -7.24
C ALA A 43 -7.55 -18.20 -6.23
N GLY A 44 -6.76 -19.21 -6.59
CA GLY A 44 -5.70 -19.74 -5.73
C GLY A 44 -4.55 -18.75 -5.53
N ASP A 45 -4.28 -17.91 -6.52
CA ASP A 45 -3.23 -16.88 -6.44
C ASP A 45 -3.68 -15.71 -5.57
N LEU A 46 -4.95 -15.29 -5.67
CA LEU A 46 -5.53 -14.25 -4.82
C LEU A 46 -5.58 -14.69 -3.36
N LEU A 47 -6.05 -15.93 -3.10
CA LEU A 47 -6.09 -16.50 -1.75
C LEU A 47 -4.68 -16.59 -1.14
N PHE A 48 -3.71 -17.05 -1.94
CA PHE A 48 -2.30 -17.06 -1.54
C PHE A 48 -1.84 -15.66 -1.12
N ALA A 49 -1.99 -14.65 -1.98
CA ALA A 49 -1.49 -13.31 -1.71
C ALA A 49 -2.19 -12.63 -0.52
N TYR A 50 -3.50 -12.87 -0.35
CA TYR A 50 -4.24 -12.39 0.82
C TYR A 50 -3.75 -12.97 2.15
N ASN A 51 -3.32 -14.23 2.14
CA ASN A 51 -2.76 -14.88 3.32
C ASN A 51 -1.31 -14.43 3.55
N GLN A 52 -0.53 -14.20 2.49
CA GLN A 52 0.87 -13.73 2.62
C GLN A 52 0.99 -12.37 3.29
N ILE A 53 0.01 -11.48 3.10
CA ILE A 53 0.03 -10.17 3.76
C ILE A 53 -0.31 -10.25 5.25
N ASP A 54 -0.78 -11.39 5.79
CA ASP A 54 -1.07 -11.49 7.23
C ASP A 54 0.20 -11.53 8.10
N ASP A 55 1.32 -11.96 7.51
CA ASP A 55 2.59 -12.11 8.22
C ASP A 55 3.51 -10.88 8.08
N VAL A 56 3.03 -9.80 7.45
CA VAL A 56 3.86 -8.61 7.22
C VAL A 56 3.87 -7.70 8.43
N GLU A 57 5.05 -7.18 8.76
CA GLU A 57 5.19 -6.14 9.77
C GLU A 57 4.69 -4.80 9.21
N ILE A 58 3.80 -4.15 9.96
CA ILE A 58 3.22 -2.85 9.60
C ILE A 58 3.59 -1.79 10.62
N ALA A 59 3.84 -0.57 10.14
CA ALA A 59 3.98 0.59 11.01
C ALA A 59 2.60 1.09 11.46
N GLY A 60 2.54 1.81 12.58
CA GLY A 60 1.29 2.37 13.11
C GLY A 60 0.55 3.26 12.10
N ALA A 61 1.27 3.97 11.23
CA ALA A 61 0.70 4.79 10.17
C ALA A 61 0.02 3.98 9.05
N GLU A 62 0.35 2.69 8.91
CA GLU A 62 -0.14 1.81 7.85
C GLU A 62 -1.39 1.01 8.27
N VAL A 63 -1.75 1.01 9.56
CA VAL A 63 -2.84 0.19 10.12
C VAL A 63 -4.15 0.37 9.35
N ASN A 64 -4.54 1.62 9.08
CA ASN A 64 -5.78 1.91 8.35
C ASN A 64 -5.74 1.37 6.93
N SER A 65 -4.63 1.57 6.21
CA SER A 65 -4.44 1.07 4.85
C SER A 65 -4.41 -0.46 4.81
N PHE A 66 -3.84 -1.10 5.82
CA PHE A 66 -3.85 -2.55 5.94
C PHE A 66 -5.26 -3.10 6.16
N ILE A 67 -6.02 -2.52 7.09
CA ILE A 67 -7.42 -2.88 7.36
C ILE A 67 -8.28 -2.66 6.11
N GLU A 68 -8.09 -1.55 5.41
CA GLU A 68 -8.81 -1.25 4.17
C GLU A 68 -8.56 -2.30 3.10
N VAL A 69 -7.31 -2.72 2.90
CA VAL A 69 -6.95 -3.81 1.97
C VAL A 69 -7.63 -5.11 2.39
N LYS A 70 -7.52 -5.53 3.65
CA LYS A 70 -8.12 -6.78 4.13
C LYS A 70 -9.63 -6.76 3.95
N THR A 71 -10.28 -5.68 4.36
CA THR A 71 -11.74 -5.52 4.28
C THR A 71 -12.24 -5.49 2.84
N THR A 72 -11.50 -4.84 1.95
CA THR A 72 -11.83 -4.77 0.51
C THR A 72 -11.72 -6.13 -0.18
N LEU A 73 -10.69 -6.91 0.15
CA LEU A 73 -10.45 -8.21 -0.48
C LEU A 73 -11.29 -9.33 0.15
N LYS A 74 -11.69 -9.20 1.42
CA LYS A 74 -12.38 -10.26 2.18
C LYS A 74 -13.60 -10.85 1.47
N PRO A 75 -14.51 -10.08 0.84
CA PRO A 75 -15.68 -10.67 0.18
C PRO A 75 -15.30 -11.63 -0.96
N PHE A 76 -14.24 -11.32 -1.71
CA PHE A 76 -13.76 -12.19 -2.79
C PHE A 76 -13.08 -13.44 -2.24
N ILE A 77 -12.37 -13.33 -1.12
CA ILE A 77 -11.77 -14.47 -0.41
C ILE A 77 -12.85 -15.39 0.17
N ASP A 78 -13.86 -14.81 0.82
CA ASP A 78 -14.99 -15.55 1.35
C ASP A 78 -15.73 -16.27 0.22
N GLU A 79 -15.91 -15.62 -0.94
CA GLU A 79 -16.51 -16.24 -2.13
C GLU A 79 -15.69 -17.44 -2.63
N ILE A 80 -14.36 -17.31 -2.74
CA ILE A 80 -13.47 -18.41 -3.14
C ILE A 80 -13.62 -19.61 -2.21
N LEU A 81 -13.60 -19.37 -0.90
CA LEU A 81 -13.63 -20.41 0.12
C LEU A 81 -15.02 -21.05 0.23
N GLN A 82 -16.09 -20.25 0.27
CA GLN A 82 -17.46 -20.76 0.44
C GLN A 82 -17.95 -21.50 -0.80
N LYS A 83 -17.61 -21.01 -2.00
CA LYS A 83 -18.01 -21.64 -3.26
C LYS A 83 -17.03 -22.71 -3.73
N ASN A 84 -15.95 -22.96 -2.98
CA ASN A 84 -14.87 -23.89 -3.35
C ASN A 84 -14.38 -23.64 -4.79
N ILE A 85 -14.15 -22.38 -5.13
CA ILE A 85 -13.70 -22.00 -6.48
C ILE A 85 -12.34 -22.64 -6.73
N THR A 86 -12.22 -23.38 -7.84
CA THR A 86 -10.97 -24.04 -8.23
C THR A 86 -9.84 -23.04 -8.37
N GLU A 87 -8.63 -23.40 -7.92
CA GLU A 87 -7.46 -22.51 -7.88
C GLU A 87 -7.18 -21.78 -9.20
N ASN A 88 -7.42 -22.42 -10.35
CA ASN A 88 -7.14 -21.88 -11.68
C ASN A 88 -8.27 -21.02 -12.28
N THR A 89 -9.36 -20.80 -11.53
CA THR A 89 -10.49 -19.99 -12.02
C THR A 89 -10.12 -18.52 -11.99
N PRO A 90 -10.20 -17.79 -13.11
CA PRO A 90 -9.93 -16.37 -13.13
C PRO A 90 -11.06 -15.58 -12.46
N ILE A 91 -10.70 -14.67 -11.57
CA ILE A 91 -11.60 -13.76 -10.88
C ILE A 91 -11.23 -12.34 -11.29
N LYS A 92 -12.25 -11.58 -11.68
CA LYS A 92 -12.14 -10.15 -11.96
C LYS A 92 -12.98 -9.39 -10.95
N PHE A 93 -12.41 -8.36 -10.36
CA PHE A 93 -13.10 -7.50 -9.42
C PHE A 93 -12.63 -6.06 -9.58
N GLU A 94 -13.42 -5.13 -9.05
CA GLU A 94 -13.12 -3.71 -9.11
C GLU A 94 -12.58 -3.23 -7.76
N ILE A 95 -11.44 -2.53 -7.78
CA ILE A 95 -10.75 -2.06 -6.57
C ILE A 95 -10.18 -0.67 -6.80
N ALA A 96 -10.23 0.21 -5.81
CA ALA A 96 -9.61 1.52 -5.91
C ALA A 96 -8.07 1.39 -6.05
N PHE A 97 -7.48 2.21 -6.91
CA PHE A 97 -6.04 2.22 -7.20
C PHE A 97 -5.20 2.35 -5.93
N ALA A 98 -5.61 3.20 -4.98
CA ALA A 98 -4.92 3.38 -3.70
C ALA A 98 -4.86 2.06 -2.90
N VAL A 99 -5.97 1.34 -2.81
CA VAL A 99 -6.06 0.06 -2.10
C VAL A 99 -5.22 -1.01 -2.81
N ALA A 100 -5.30 -1.07 -4.14
CA ALA A 100 -4.47 -1.96 -4.95
C ALA A 100 -2.96 -1.70 -4.76
N ASN A 101 -2.54 -0.44 -4.74
CA ASN A 101 -1.16 -0.05 -4.53
C ASN A 101 -0.67 -0.45 -3.13
N ASN A 102 -1.49 -0.21 -2.10
CA ASN A 102 -1.19 -0.64 -0.74
C ASN A 102 -1.08 -2.17 -0.65
N PHE A 103 -2.00 -2.90 -1.29
CA PHE A 103 -1.95 -4.37 -1.32
C PHE A 103 -0.64 -4.89 -1.91
N VAL A 104 -0.21 -4.37 -3.07
CA VAL A 104 1.06 -4.75 -3.69
C VAL A 104 2.24 -4.37 -2.78
N ALA A 105 2.23 -3.20 -2.15
CA ALA A 105 3.28 -2.77 -1.23
C ALA A 105 3.38 -3.65 0.04
N PHE A 106 2.26 -4.14 0.56
CA PHE A 106 2.26 -5.15 1.62
C PHE A 106 2.84 -6.47 1.10
N LEU A 107 2.40 -6.93 -0.07
CA LEU A 107 2.85 -8.19 -0.65
C LEU A 107 4.34 -8.19 -0.97
N GLU A 108 4.91 -7.07 -1.42
CA GLU A 108 6.36 -6.91 -1.66
C GLU A 108 7.23 -7.10 -0.40
N ARG A 109 6.65 -6.96 0.80
CA ARG A 109 7.33 -7.21 2.08
C ARG A 109 7.17 -8.65 2.60
N SER A 110 6.33 -9.46 1.96
CA SER A 110 6.08 -10.84 2.39
C SER A 110 7.31 -11.73 2.18
N LYS A 111 7.46 -12.73 3.06
CA LYS A 111 8.53 -13.74 2.98
C LYS A 111 8.03 -14.95 2.21
N LEU A 112 8.59 -15.18 1.03
CA LEU A 112 8.10 -16.19 0.10
C LEU A 112 9.04 -17.39 0.02
N LYS A 113 8.46 -18.59 -0.13
CA LYS A 113 9.22 -19.77 -0.56
C LYS A 113 9.44 -19.72 -2.06
N GLY A 114 10.53 -20.32 -2.54
CA GLY A 114 10.81 -20.39 -3.99
C GLY A 114 9.68 -21.05 -4.81
N SER A 115 8.98 -22.02 -4.23
CA SER A 115 7.80 -22.67 -4.83
C SER A 115 6.62 -21.71 -5.08
N GLU A 116 6.59 -20.57 -4.41
CA GLU A 116 5.49 -19.60 -4.45
C GLU A 116 5.79 -18.43 -5.40
N ALA A 117 7.02 -18.33 -5.90
CA ALA A 117 7.48 -17.20 -6.73
C ALA A 117 6.59 -16.97 -7.96
N LEU A 118 6.13 -18.05 -8.61
CA LEU A 118 5.23 -17.96 -9.75
C LEU A 118 3.84 -17.43 -9.37
N LYS A 119 3.30 -17.83 -8.21
CA LYS A 119 2.00 -17.32 -7.72
C LYS A 119 2.10 -15.82 -7.43
N TYR A 120 3.13 -15.42 -6.70
CA TYR A 120 3.42 -14.02 -6.42
C TYR A 120 3.53 -13.18 -7.70
N LYS A 121 4.35 -13.63 -8.67
CA LYS A 121 4.56 -12.88 -9.92
C LYS A 121 3.25 -12.65 -10.67
N ARG A 122 2.41 -13.68 -10.79
CA ARG A 122 1.11 -13.56 -11.48
C ARG A 122 0.18 -12.55 -10.82
N VAL A 123 0.14 -12.52 -9.49
CA VAL A 123 -0.66 -11.51 -8.77
C VAL A 123 -0.14 -10.12 -9.04
N VAL A 124 1.15 -9.87 -8.81
CA VAL A 124 1.73 -8.54 -8.99
C VAL A 124 1.60 -8.05 -10.44
N ASP A 125 1.83 -8.92 -11.42
CA ASP A 125 1.64 -8.60 -12.83
C ASP A 125 0.18 -8.22 -13.14
N ALA A 126 -0.80 -8.96 -12.62
CA ALA A 126 -2.22 -8.67 -12.84
C ALA A 126 -2.63 -7.29 -12.32
N PHE A 127 -2.15 -6.91 -11.13
CA PHE A 127 -2.40 -5.57 -10.57
C PHE A 127 -1.69 -4.47 -11.36
N ARG A 128 -0.45 -4.70 -11.81
CA ARG A 128 0.30 -3.74 -12.64
C ARG A 128 -0.33 -3.56 -14.01
N LEU A 129 -0.79 -4.64 -14.65
CA LEU A 129 -1.52 -4.58 -15.92
C LEU A 129 -2.81 -3.79 -15.77
N ALA A 130 -3.61 -4.07 -14.73
CA ALA A 130 -4.84 -3.33 -14.47
C ALA A 130 -4.58 -1.82 -14.24
N ALA A 131 -3.48 -1.46 -13.57
CA ALA A 131 -3.07 -0.06 -13.40
C ALA A 131 -2.70 0.63 -14.72
N GLN A 132 -1.97 -0.08 -15.60
CA GLN A 132 -1.63 0.43 -16.93
C GLN A 132 -2.90 0.63 -17.78
N GLU A 133 -3.82 -0.34 -17.77
CA GLU A 133 -5.09 -0.25 -18.48
C GLU A 133 -5.94 0.93 -18.00
N ALA A 134 -6.03 1.16 -16.68
CA ALA A 134 -6.77 2.29 -16.12
C ALA A 134 -6.16 3.64 -16.49
N THR A 135 -4.82 3.70 -16.62
CA THR A 135 -4.11 4.92 -17.06
C THR A 135 -4.37 5.19 -18.55
N ASN A 136 -4.35 4.16 -19.39
CA ASN A 136 -4.62 4.29 -20.83
C ASN A 136 -6.10 4.56 -21.14
N ALA A 137 -7.02 4.13 -20.26
CA ALA A 137 -8.45 4.36 -20.39
C ALA A 137 -8.92 5.73 -19.89
N SER A 138 -8.08 6.48 -19.18
CA SER A 138 -8.32 7.89 -18.86
C SER A 138 -7.64 8.76 -19.91
N PRO A 139 -8.34 9.19 -20.99
CA PRO A 139 -7.75 10.11 -21.94
C PRO A 139 -7.34 11.38 -21.22
N SER A 140 -6.10 11.81 -21.45
CA SER A 140 -5.60 13.13 -21.08
C SER A 140 -6.64 14.17 -21.49
N LYS A 141 -7.22 14.87 -20.53
CA LYS A 141 -7.83 16.17 -20.80
C LYS A 141 -6.72 17.19 -21.01
#